data_AF-A0A1F2Y1Y3-F1
#
_entry.id   AF-A0A1F2Y1Y3-F1
#
_cell.length_a   1.000
_cell.length_b   1.000
_cell.length_c   1.000
_cell.angle_alpha   90.00
_cell.angle_beta   90.00
_cell.angle_gamma   90.00
#
_symmetry.space_group_name_H-M   'P 1'
#
loop_
_entity.id
_entity.type
_entity.pdbx_description
1 polymer ?
#
loop_
_entity_poly.entity_id
_entity_poly.type
_entity_poly.pdbx_seq_one_letter_code
_entity_poly.pdbx_strand_id
1 'polypeptide(L)'
;MSAIEVAKQFVSTHFPDCSVAILTGSASRGEETPYSDLDILIISDSEPSAYVQAFYEHDWMIEVLMHNRESYKKFFEGDKLRGRPSLPHMFATGIILVDDGTAGEIQQQARLLLESGPPSWGERDMAFARFVITNHLLDLQAGLDPMATIFAVNELANALQELVLRANGHWIGKGKRIIPALTGFDSDFAQEFSDSFQNFFTRNDLAGVIHFADRTLTPFGGRLFAGYSSKV
;
A
#
# COMPACT_ATOMS: atom_id res chain seq x y z
N MET A 1 21.39 -16.17 14.93
CA MET A 1 21.81 -14.88 14.33
C MET A 1 20.59 -13.98 14.29
N SER A 2 20.77 -12.69 14.53
CA SER A 2 19.71 -11.68 14.35
C SER A 2 19.34 -11.55 12.87
N ALA A 3 18.14 -11.02 12.58
CA ALA A 3 17.67 -10.76 11.22
C ALA A 3 18.67 -9.92 10.40
N ILE A 4 19.27 -8.88 11.02
CA ILE A 4 20.26 -8.02 10.38
C ILE A 4 21.56 -8.78 10.07
N GLU A 5 22.04 -9.63 10.98
CA GLU A 5 23.23 -10.45 10.74
C GLU A 5 23.01 -11.43 9.59
N VAL A 6 21.85 -12.10 9.55
CA VAL A 6 21.49 -13.01 8.46
C VAL A 6 21.40 -12.26 7.14
N ALA A 7 20.72 -11.11 7.10
CA ALA A 7 20.59 -10.31 5.89
C ALA A 7 21.95 -9.85 5.36
N LYS A 8 22.86 -9.39 6.23
CA LYS A 8 24.23 -8.99 5.84
C LYS A 8 25.01 -10.17 5.27
N GLN A 9 24.99 -11.32 5.95
CA GLN A 9 25.69 -12.52 5.51
C GLN A 9 25.13 -13.00 4.16
N PHE A 10 23.81 -13.07 4.03
CA PHE A 10 23.11 -13.47 2.81
C PHE A 10 23.50 -12.56 1.62
N VAL A 11 23.40 -11.24 1.78
CA VAL A 11 23.79 -10.28 0.73
C VAL A 11 25.26 -10.44 0.34
N SER A 12 26.17 -10.54 1.32
CA SER A 12 27.60 -10.71 1.03
C SER A 12 27.94 -12.00 0.30
N THR A 13 27.11 -13.04 0.44
CA THR A 13 27.34 -14.36 -0.17
C THR A 13 26.75 -14.43 -1.58
N HIS A 14 25.51 -13.97 -1.76
CA HIS A 14 24.76 -14.13 -3.01
C HIS A 14 24.83 -12.92 -3.94
N PHE A 15 25.09 -11.74 -3.40
CA PHE A 15 25.12 -10.48 -4.14
C PHE A 15 26.37 -9.64 -3.78
N PRO A 16 27.59 -10.23 -3.86
CA PRO A 16 28.82 -9.56 -3.42
C PRO A 16 29.12 -8.27 -4.20
N ASP A 17 28.64 -8.18 -5.45
CA ASP A 17 28.89 -7.06 -6.36
C ASP A 17 27.71 -6.07 -6.45
N CYS A 18 26.70 -6.17 -5.56
CA CYS A 18 25.58 -5.23 -5.59
C CYS A 18 26.00 -3.82 -5.16
N SER A 19 25.37 -2.81 -5.77
CA SER A 19 25.68 -1.40 -5.51
C SER A 19 25.07 -0.94 -4.19
N VAL A 20 23.83 -1.35 -3.89
CA VAL A 20 23.13 -1.01 -2.63
C VAL A 20 22.30 -2.22 -2.19
N ALA A 21 22.29 -2.49 -0.88
CA ALA A 21 21.36 -3.43 -0.28
C ALA A 21 20.73 -2.84 0.98
N ILE A 22 19.41 -3.00 1.13
CA ILE A 22 18.63 -2.44 2.24
C ILE A 22 17.71 -3.52 2.79
N LEU A 23 17.83 -3.82 4.09
CA LEU A 23 16.84 -4.62 4.82
C LEU A 23 15.62 -3.74 5.10
N THR A 24 14.43 -4.18 4.71
CA THR A 24 13.18 -3.47 4.94
C THR A 24 12.17 -4.37 5.66
N GLY A 25 10.89 -4.01 5.62
CA GLY A 25 9.84 -4.85 6.19
C GLY A 25 9.79 -4.82 7.72
N SER A 26 9.16 -5.81 8.34
CA SER A 26 9.04 -5.88 9.80
C SER A 26 10.40 -6.05 10.50
N ALA A 27 11.32 -6.79 9.88
CA ALA A 27 12.65 -7.05 10.42
C ALA A 27 13.52 -5.79 10.56
N SER A 28 13.36 -4.81 9.66
CA SER A 28 14.09 -3.53 9.77
C SER A 28 13.55 -2.62 10.88
N ARG A 29 12.37 -2.92 11.44
CA ARG A 29 11.71 -2.15 12.50
C ARG A 29 11.72 -2.85 13.86
N GLY A 30 12.22 -4.10 13.94
CA GLY A 30 12.12 -4.90 15.16
C GLY A 30 10.70 -5.39 15.46
N GLU A 31 9.85 -5.46 14.43
CA GLU A 31 8.45 -5.89 14.52
C GLU A 31 8.23 -7.28 13.90
N GLU A 32 9.30 -8.00 13.61
CA GLU A 32 9.24 -9.32 13.02
C GLU A 32 8.60 -10.36 13.94
N THR A 33 7.91 -11.31 13.33
CA THR A 33 7.30 -12.47 13.99
C THR A 33 8.01 -13.74 13.53
N PRO A 34 7.76 -14.91 14.16
CA PRO A 34 8.27 -16.18 13.65
C PRO A 34 7.81 -16.54 12.22
N TYR A 35 6.82 -15.83 11.68
CA TYR A 35 6.30 -16.00 10.31
C TYR A 35 6.70 -14.84 9.37
N SER A 36 7.52 -13.91 9.85
CA SER A 36 8.05 -12.82 9.02
C SER A 36 9.19 -13.33 8.14
N ASP A 37 9.22 -12.83 6.92
CA ASP A 37 10.34 -12.88 6.00
C ASP A 37 11.30 -11.71 6.22
N LEU A 38 12.50 -11.84 5.63
CA LEU A 38 13.44 -10.76 5.43
C LEU A 38 13.23 -10.16 4.04
N ASP A 39 12.61 -8.98 3.99
CA ASP A 39 12.52 -8.20 2.76
C ASP A 39 13.87 -7.50 2.50
N ILE A 40 14.57 -7.86 1.43
CA ILE A 40 15.86 -7.26 1.06
C ILE A 40 15.75 -6.59 -0.30
N LEU A 41 15.81 -5.26 -0.31
CA LEU A 41 15.94 -4.47 -1.52
C LEU A 41 17.39 -4.49 -2.00
N ILE A 42 17.62 -4.81 -3.27
CA ILE A 42 18.95 -4.78 -3.87
C ILE A 42 18.91 -3.88 -5.10
N ILE A 43 19.91 -3.01 -5.24
CA ILE A 43 20.21 -2.31 -6.48
C ILE A 43 21.51 -2.89 -7.04
N SER A 44 21.42 -3.46 -8.23
CA SER A 44 22.57 -3.96 -8.97
C SER A 44 22.56 -3.41 -10.40
N ASP A 45 23.65 -2.77 -10.80
CA ASP A 45 23.79 -2.22 -12.16
C ASP A 45 24.05 -3.30 -13.23
N SER A 46 24.43 -4.52 -12.81
CA SER A 46 24.61 -5.66 -13.69
C SER A 46 23.29 -6.33 -14.09
N GLU A 47 22.19 -6.07 -13.36
CA GLU A 47 20.91 -6.71 -13.59
C GLU A 47 20.08 -5.96 -14.64
N PRO A 48 19.57 -6.63 -15.69
CA PRO A 48 18.89 -5.96 -16.80
C PRO A 48 17.48 -5.46 -16.45
N SER A 49 16.84 -6.05 -15.44
CA SER A 49 15.47 -5.73 -15.05
C SER A 49 15.19 -6.02 -13.59
N ALA A 50 14.14 -5.41 -13.05
CA ALA A 50 13.66 -5.75 -11.71
C ALA A 50 13.08 -7.16 -11.66
N TYR A 51 13.29 -7.86 -10.54
CA TYR A 51 12.67 -9.15 -10.25
C TYR A 51 12.48 -9.34 -8.75
N VAL A 52 11.65 -10.32 -8.40
CA VAL A 52 11.51 -10.80 -7.02
C VAL A 52 11.94 -12.25 -6.98
N GLN A 53 12.76 -12.60 -6.00
CA GLN A 53 13.20 -13.97 -5.79
C GLN A 53 13.17 -14.33 -4.31
N ALA A 54 12.57 -15.47 -4.00
CA ALA A 54 12.49 -16.00 -2.65
C ALA A 54 13.60 -17.02 -2.38
N PHE A 55 14.11 -17.00 -1.15
CA PHE A 55 15.13 -17.91 -0.64
C PHE A 55 14.71 -18.43 0.74
N TYR A 56 15.33 -19.54 1.14
CA TYR A 56 15.24 -20.05 2.50
C TYR A 56 16.65 -20.43 2.98
N GLU A 57 17.20 -19.66 3.91
CA GLU A 57 18.57 -19.84 4.39
C GLU A 57 18.70 -19.36 5.84
N HIS A 58 19.55 -20.02 6.63
CA HIS A 58 19.74 -19.72 8.06
C HIS A 58 18.42 -19.71 8.86
N ASP A 59 17.49 -20.57 8.48
CA ASP A 59 16.13 -20.68 9.03
C ASP A 59 15.22 -19.46 8.77
N TRP A 60 15.60 -18.58 7.82
CA TRP A 60 14.81 -17.43 7.40
C TRP A 60 14.21 -17.62 6.01
N MET A 61 12.95 -17.22 5.86
CA MET A 61 12.38 -16.86 4.55
C MET A 61 12.94 -15.50 4.17
N ILE A 62 13.47 -15.37 2.95
CA ILE A 62 14.10 -14.14 2.47
C ILE A 62 13.50 -13.81 1.11
N GLU A 63 12.93 -12.61 0.97
CA GLU A 63 12.45 -12.08 -0.31
C GLU A 63 13.43 -11.01 -0.79
N VAL A 64 14.08 -11.27 -1.93
CA VAL A 64 14.92 -10.30 -2.61
C VAL A 64 14.08 -9.53 -3.61
N LEU A 65 14.02 -8.22 -3.45
CA LEU A 65 13.43 -7.27 -4.39
C LEU A 65 14.58 -6.61 -5.17
N MET A 66 14.95 -7.23 -6.30
CA MET A 66 16.03 -6.76 -7.14
C MET A 66 15.58 -5.62 -8.05
N HIS A 67 16.41 -4.59 -8.11
CA HIS A 67 16.27 -3.45 -9.00
C HIS A 67 17.62 -3.06 -9.61
N ASN A 68 17.55 -2.24 -10.64
CA ASN A 68 18.68 -1.44 -11.12
C ASN A 68 18.28 0.04 -11.02
N ARG A 69 19.20 0.95 -11.37
CA ARG A 69 18.99 2.40 -11.20
C ARG A 69 17.85 2.97 -12.03
N GLU A 70 17.51 2.32 -13.14
CA GLU A 70 16.39 2.71 -13.98
C GLU A 70 15.07 2.15 -13.44
N SER A 71 15.07 0.88 -13.05
CA SER A 71 13.86 0.18 -12.65
C SER A 71 13.32 0.70 -11.32
N TYR A 72 14.13 0.95 -10.29
CA TYR A 72 13.57 1.48 -9.02
C TYR A 72 12.87 2.83 -9.24
N LYS A 73 13.42 3.70 -10.10
CA LYS A 73 12.81 5.00 -10.45
C LYS A 73 11.48 4.83 -11.18
N LYS A 74 11.40 3.88 -12.12
CA LYS A 74 10.14 3.54 -12.80
C LYS A 74 9.08 3.05 -11.80
N PHE A 75 9.48 2.23 -10.83
CA PHE A 75 8.57 1.76 -9.77
C PHE A 75 8.16 2.89 -8.82
N PHE A 76 9.05 3.84 -8.49
CA PHE A 76 8.71 5.03 -7.71
C PHE A 76 7.65 5.87 -8.42
N GLU A 77 7.81 6.13 -9.72
CA GLU A 77 6.83 6.89 -10.49
C GLU A 77 5.51 6.12 -10.61
N GLY A 78 5.56 4.80 -10.85
CA GLY A 78 4.35 3.96 -10.84
C GLY A 78 3.60 4.04 -9.52
N ASP A 79 4.30 3.91 -8.40
CA ASP A 79 3.77 4.03 -7.04
C ASP A 79 3.17 5.40 -6.75
N LYS A 80 3.81 6.46 -7.24
CA LYS A 80 3.32 7.83 -7.17
C LYS A 80 2.01 8.00 -7.92
N LEU A 81 1.95 7.63 -9.20
CA LEU A 81 0.77 7.81 -10.06
C LEU A 81 -0.45 7.04 -9.55
N ARG A 82 -0.24 5.81 -9.09
CA ARG A 82 -1.30 4.96 -8.52
C ARG A 82 -1.61 5.29 -7.05
N GLY A 83 -0.90 6.25 -6.45
CA GLY A 83 -1.14 6.73 -5.10
C GLY A 83 -0.87 5.74 -3.97
N ARG A 84 -0.02 4.73 -4.17
CA ARG A 84 0.31 3.71 -3.16
C ARG A 84 1.84 3.52 -3.11
N PRO A 85 2.52 4.04 -2.07
CA PRO A 85 3.98 4.15 -2.03
C PRO A 85 4.61 2.90 -1.40
N SER A 86 4.60 1.78 -2.12
CA SER A 86 5.17 0.53 -1.61
C SER A 86 6.69 0.58 -1.58
N LEU A 87 7.31 0.75 -2.75
CA LEU A 87 8.76 0.76 -2.89
C LEU A 87 9.40 1.99 -2.21
N PRO A 88 8.87 3.22 -2.36
CA PRO A 88 9.39 4.38 -1.62
C PRO A 88 9.37 4.18 -0.10
N HIS A 89 8.31 3.60 0.46
CA HIS A 89 8.26 3.34 1.91
C HIS A 89 9.33 2.35 2.35
N MET A 90 9.57 1.30 1.57
CA MET A 90 10.60 0.31 1.85
C MET A 90 12.01 0.91 1.86
N PHE A 91 12.34 1.75 0.86
CA PHE A 91 13.62 2.47 0.82
C PHE A 91 13.76 3.46 1.97
N ALA A 92 12.73 4.27 2.24
CA ALA A 92 12.79 5.33 3.25
C ALA A 92 12.95 4.81 4.69
N THR A 93 12.45 3.62 4.99
CA THR A 93 12.42 3.07 6.36
C THR A 93 13.40 1.92 6.59
N GLY A 94 14.06 1.43 5.53
CA GLY A 94 14.97 0.31 5.62
C GLY A 94 16.33 0.65 6.23
N ILE A 95 17.02 -0.40 6.69
CA ILE A 95 18.39 -0.35 7.22
C ILE A 95 19.35 -0.66 6.07
N ILE A 96 20.30 0.25 5.82
CA ILE A 96 21.35 0.05 4.80
C ILE A 96 22.29 -1.07 5.25
N LEU A 97 22.46 -2.08 4.38
CA LEU A 97 23.36 -3.21 4.56
C LEU A 97 24.65 -3.05 3.75
N VAL A 98 24.51 -2.56 2.51
CA VAL A 98 25.59 -2.27 1.54
C VAL A 98 25.33 -0.91 0.93
N ASP A 99 26.39 -0.12 0.75
CA ASP A 99 26.33 1.24 0.20
C ASP A 99 27.54 1.54 -0.68
N ASP A 100 27.29 1.91 -1.93
CA ASP A 100 28.27 2.45 -2.88
C ASP A 100 28.48 3.98 -2.74
N GLY A 101 27.85 4.59 -1.74
CA GLY A 101 27.83 6.03 -1.49
C GLY A 101 26.54 6.71 -1.95
N THR A 102 25.60 5.98 -2.57
CA THR A 102 24.34 6.54 -3.08
C THR A 102 23.12 6.14 -2.27
N ALA A 103 23.22 5.19 -1.33
CA ALA A 103 22.05 4.68 -0.60
C ALA A 103 21.33 5.80 0.17
N GLY A 104 22.09 6.69 0.82
CA GLY A 104 21.55 7.85 1.53
C GLY A 104 20.74 8.79 0.63
N GLU A 105 21.21 9.05 -0.60
CA GLU A 105 20.49 9.88 -1.57
C GLU A 105 19.18 9.22 -2.02
N ILE A 106 19.18 7.92 -2.24
CA ILE A 106 17.96 7.18 -2.62
C ILE A 106 16.93 7.21 -1.48
N GLN A 107 17.37 6.98 -0.24
CA GLN A 107 16.48 7.08 0.91
C GLN A 107 15.90 8.50 1.04
N GLN A 108 16.71 9.53 0.80
CA GLN A 108 16.22 10.91 0.80
C GLN A 108 15.20 11.17 -0.31
N GLN A 109 15.44 10.68 -1.54
CA GLN A 109 14.46 10.77 -2.63
C GLN A 109 13.14 10.09 -2.26
N ALA A 110 13.22 8.92 -1.62
CA ALA A 110 12.04 8.19 -1.16
C ALA A 110 11.27 8.95 -0.09
N ARG A 111 11.96 9.55 0.90
CA ARG A 111 11.33 10.40 1.93
C ARG A 111 10.65 11.63 1.33
N LEU A 112 11.33 12.34 0.43
CA LEU A 112 10.77 13.51 -0.25
C LEU A 112 9.52 13.16 -1.07
N LEU A 113 9.52 12.01 -1.74
CA LEU A 113 8.33 11.52 -2.45
C LEU A 113 7.19 11.25 -1.46
N LEU A 114 7.47 10.56 -0.35
CA LEU A 114 6.44 10.29 0.67
C LEU A 114 5.86 11.58 1.25
N GLU A 115 6.70 12.58 1.53
CA GLU A 115 6.30 13.89 2.03
C GLU A 115 5.46 14.67 1.01
N SER A 116 5.69 14.50 -0.30
CA SER A 116 4.97 15.25 -1.33
C SER A 116 3.53 14.77 -1.58
N GLY A 117 3.18 13.57 -1.14
CA GLY A 117 1.89 12.95 -1.45
C GLY A 117 1.73 12.52 -2.92
N PRO A 118 0.65 11.80 -3.25
CA PRO A 118 0.32 11.46 -4.62
C PRO A 118 -0.16 12.66 -5.44
N PRO A 119 -0.16 12.57 -6.78
CA PRO A 119 -0.83 13.55 -7.63
C PRO A 119 -2.31 13.69 -7.25
N SER A 120 -2.77 14.94 -7.18
CA SER A 120 -4.17 15.26 -6.92
C SER A 120 -5.08 14.67 -7.99
N TRP A 121 -6.23 14.15 -7.56
CA TRP A 121 -7.27 13.70 -8.47
C TRP A 121 -7.96 14.86 -9.17
N GLY A 122 -8.25 14.66 -10.46
CA GLY A 122 -9.12 15.56 -11.20
C GLY A 122 -10.60 15.22 -11.00
N GLU A 123 -11.48 16.04 -11.59
CA GLU A 123 -12.94 15.83 -11.52
C GLU A 123 -13.36 14.44 -12.06
N ARG A 124 -12.66 13.95 -13.10
CA ARG A 124 -12.93 12.63 -13.69
C ARG A 124 -12.63 11.49 -12.72
N ASP A 125 -11.51 11.56 -12.01
CA ASP A 125 -11.12 10.54 -11.03
C ASP A 125 -12.08 10.55 -9.84
N MET A 126 -12.40 11.75 -9.33
CA MET A 126 -13.39 11.93 -8.26
C MET A 126 -14.77 11.38 -8.65
N ALA A 127 -15.24 11.67 -9.86
CA ALA A 127 -16.51 11.14 -10.38
C ALA A 127 -16.48 9.62 -10.53
N PHE A 128 -15.37 9.06 -11.02
CA PHE A 128 -15.23 7.62 -11.16
C PHE A 128 -15.24 6.90 -9.81
N ALA A 129 -14.49 7.39 -8.82
CA ALA A 129 -14.47 6.82 -7.47
C ALA A 129 -15.87 6.82 -6.83
N ARG A 130 -16.60 7.94 -6.93
CA ARG A 130 -17.98 8.04 -6.45
C ARG A 130 -18.92 7.07 -7.18
N PHE A 131 -18.76 6.91 -8.49
CA PHE A 131 -19.53 5.97 -9.29
C PHE A 131 -19.30 4.52 -8.87
N VAL A 132 -18.04 4.11 -8.69
CA VAL A 132 -17.67 2.77 -8.22
C VAL A 132 -18.29 2.47 -6.84
N ILE A 133 -18.13 3.38 -5.87
CA ILE A 133 -18.71 3.23 -4.53
C ILE A 133 -20.23 3.15 -4.61
N THR A 134 -20.86 3.96 -5.47
CA THR A 134 -22.32 3.94 -5.64
C THR A 134 -22.81 2.60 -6.17
N ASN A 135 -22.12 1.99 -7.14
CA ASN A 135 -22.49 0.66 -7.64
C ASN A 135 -22.38 -0.40 -6.53
N HIS A 136 -21.30 -0.42 -5.76
CA HIS A 136 -21.17 -1.35 -4.63
C HIS A 136 -22.30 -1.18 -3.62
N LEU A 137 -22.70 0.06 -3.31
CA LEU A 137 -23.83 0.32 -2.42
C LEU A 137 -25.16 -0.17 -2.99
N LEU A 138 -25.39 0.00 -4.30
CA LEU A 138 -26.60 -0.49 -4.96
C LEU A 138 -26.67 -2.02 -4.97
N ASP A 139 -25.56 -2.71 -5.24
CA ASP A 139 -25.49 -4.17 -5.20
C ASP A 139 -25.79 -4.71 -3.80
N LEU A 140 -25.19 -4.12 -2.77
CA LEU A 140 -25.44 -4.49 -1.37
C LEU A 140 -26.91 -4.25 -0.98
N GLN A 141 -27.51 -3.16 -1.45
CA GLN A 141 -28.92 -2.84 -1.20
C GLN A 141 -29.89 -3.75 -1.96
N ALA A 142 -29.49 -4.26 -3.13
CA ALA A 142 -30.29 -5.20 -3.92
C ALA A 142 -30.45 -6.57 -3.25
N GLY A 143 -29.60 -6.87 -2.25
CA GLY A 143 -29.63 -8.12 -1.51
C GLY A 143 -28.84 -9.21 -2.25
N LEU A 144 -27.54 -9.25 -1.99
CA LEU A 144 -26.67 -10.32 -2.46
C LEU A 144 -26.82 -11.57 -1.57
N ASP A 145 -26.39 -12.72 -2.08
CA ASP A 145 -26.19 -13.88 -1.22
C ASP A 145 -25.12 -13.58 -0.14
N PRO A 146 -25.11 -14.30 1.00
CA PRO A 146 -24.22 -14.00 2.11
C PRO A 146 -22.73 -13.98 1.75
N MET A 147 -22.28 -14.89 0.86
CA MET A 147 -20.87 -14.95 0.47
C MET A 147 -20.50 -13.80 -0.46
N ALA A 148 -21.34 -13.48 -1.44
CA ALA A 148 -21.13 -12.32 -2.30
C ALA A 148 -21.15 -11.00 -1.51
N THR A 149 -21.98 -10.90 -0.47
CA THR A 149 -22.02 -9.73 0.43
C THR A 149 -20.66 -9.47 1.08
N ILE A 150 -19.98 -10.51 1.55
CA ILE A 150 -18.66 -10.39 2.20
C ILE A 150 -17.64 -9.75 1.23
N PHE A 151 -17.58 -10.25 0.00
CA PHE A 151 -16.64 -9.71 -1.00
C PHE A 151 -17.02 -8.30 -1.42
N ALA A 152 -18.31 -8.01 -1.63
CA ALA A 152 -18.79 -6.67 -1.97
C ALA A 152 -18.49 -5.63 -0.86
N VAL A 153 -18.62 -6.01 0.42
CA VAL A 153 -18.24 -5.16 1.54
C VAL A 153 -16.72 -4.90 1.56
N ASN A 154 -15.90 -5.90 1.25
CA ASN A 154 -14.45 -5.71 1.12
C ASN A 154 -14.09 -4.78 -0.04
N GLU A 155 -14.72 -4.90 -1.20
CA GLU A 155 -14.53 -3.96 -2.32
C GLU A 155 -14.95 -2.54 -1.95
N LEU A 156 -16.09 -2.38 -1.28
CA LEU A 156 -16.55 -1.09 -0.76
C LEU A 156 -15.53 -0.47 0.21
N ALA A 157 -14.96 -1.26 1.13
CA ALA A 157 -13.91 -0.80 2.04
C ALA A 157 -12.68 -0.26 1.30
N ASN A 158 -12.21 -0.99 0.29
CA ASN A 158 -11.08 -0.58 -0.54
C ASN A 158 -11.37 0.70 -1.33
N ALA A 159 -12.57 0.82 -1.89
CA ALA A 159 -12.99 2.00 -2.65
C ALA A 159 -13.14 3.24 -1.75
N LEU A 160 -13.68 3.09 -0.54
CA LEU A 160 -13.86 4.19 0.42
C LEU A 160 -12.53 4.74 0.93
N GLN A 161 -11.60 3.88 1.37
CA GLN A 161 -10.29 4.36 1.84
C GLN A 161 -9.51 5.03 0.70
N GLU A 162 -9.61 4.49 -0.52
CA GLU A 162 -8.97 5.12 -1.67
C GLU A 162 -9.57 6.50 -1.98
N LEU A 163 -10.90 6.63 -2.00
CA LEU A 163 -11.56 7.92 -2.20
C LEU A 163 -11.09 8.95 -1.17
N VAL A 164 -11.20 8.60 0.12
CA VAL A 164 -10.89 9.54 1.21
C VAL A 164 -9.43 9.96 1.16
N LEU A 165 -8.50 9.01 1.04
CA LEU A 165 -7.08 9.34 1.04
C LEU A 165 -6.68 10.10 -0.22
N ARG A 166 -7.09 9.64 -1.41
CA ARG A 166 -6.71 10.30 -2.68
C ARG A 166 -7.32 11.68 -2.84
N ALA A 167 -8.59 11.86 -2.45
CA ALA A 167 -9.25 13.17 -2.51
C ALA A 167 -8.57 14.21 -1.59
N ASN A 168 -7.89 13.75 -0.54
CA ASN A 168 -7.16 14.61 0.39
C ASN A 168 -5.64 14.67 0.10
N GLY A 169 -5.16 14.09 -1.00
CA GLY A 169 -3.72 14.10 -1.32
C GLY A 169 -2.87 13.22 -0.40
N HIS A 170 -3.46 12.15 0.15
CA HIS A 170 -2.77 11.15 0.96
C HIS A 170 -2.59 9.83 0.20
N TRP A 171 -1.52 9.13 0.58
CA TRP A 171 -1.18 7.80 0.08
C TRP A 171 -2.18 6.74 0.57
N ILE A 172 -2.62 5.86 -0.33
CA ILE A 172 -3.54 4.77 0.01
C ILE A 172 -2.81 3.57 0.60
N GLY A 173 -3.53 2.80 1.42
CA GLY A 173 -3.07 1.52 1.93
C GLY A 173 -3.44 0.33 1.03
N LYS A 174 -2.88 -0.84 1.34
CA LYS A 174 -3.31 -2.14 0.80
C LYS A 174 -3.25 -3.19 1.91
N GLY A 175 -4.30 -3.99 2.05
CA GLY A 175 -4.37 -5.04 3.08
C GLY A 175 -4.06 -4.48 4.47
N LYS A 176 -3.06 -5.06 5.15
CA LYS A 176 -2.62 -4.65 6.51
C LYS A 176 -2.23 -3.17 6.64
N ARG A 177 -1.98 -2.47 5.52
CA ARG A 177 -1.57 -1.06 5.48
C ARG A 177 -2.73 -0.08 5.37
N ILE A 178 -3.98 -0.53 5.22
CA ILE A 178 -5.15 0.36 5.13
C ILE A 178 -5.33 1.15 6.42
N ILE A 179 -5.43 0.47 7.57
CA ILE A 179 -5.66 1.17 8.85
C ILE A 179 -4.51 2.11 9.23
N PRO A 180 -3.21 1.72 9.09
CA PRO A 180 -2.12 2.68 9.31
C PRO A 180 -2.16 3.89 8.37
N ALA A 181 -2.54 3.72 7.10
CA ALA A 181 -2.67 4.84 6.15
C ALA A 181 -3.80 5.79 6.55
N LEU A 182 -4.97 5.25 6.91
CA LEU A 182 -6.09 6.04 7.43
C LEU A 182 -5.72 6.77 8.72
N THR A 183 -5.05 6.08 9.65
CA THR A 183 -4.63 6.67 10.95
C THR A 183 -3.66 7.83 10.74
N GLY A 184 -2.76 7.73 9.75
CA GLY A 184 -1.85 8.81 9.39
C GLY A 184 -2.51 10.01 8.72
N PHE A 185 -3.74 9.85 8.23
CA PHE A 185 -4.57 10.94 7.70
C PHE A 185 -5.47 11.54 8.79
N ASP A 186 -6.30 10.70 9.41
CA ASP A 186 -7.26 11.07 10.44
C ASP A 186 -7.55 9.84 11.32
N SER A 187 -7.16 9.92 12.59
CA SER A 187 -7.32 8.82 13.55
C SER A 187 -8.77 8.51 13.90
N ASP A 188 -9.62 9.54 13.94
CA ASP A 188 -11.04 9.38 14.29
C ASP A 188 -11.78 8.71 13.13
N PHE A 189 -11.48 9.12 11.89
CA PHE A 189 -11.98 8.45 10.70
C PHE A 189 -11.50 6.99 10.62
N ALA A 190 -10.22 6.72 10.92
CA ALA A 190 -9.67 5.36 10.91
C ALA A 190 -10.37 4.43 11.91
N GLN A 191 -10.74 4.97 13.08
CA GLN A 191 -11.51 4.25 14.09
C GLN A 191 -12.95 4.00 13.62
N GLU A 192 -13.64 5.02 13.11
CA GLU A 192 -15.01 4.87 12.60
C GLU A 192 -15.09 3.88 11.43
N PHE A 193 -14.10 3.92 10.52
CA PHE A 193 -13.94 2.96 9.44
C PHE A 193 -13.80 1.54 10.00
N SER A 194 -12.86 1.34 10.93
CA SER A 194 -12.60 0.04 11.55
C SER A 194 -13.84 -0.52 12.26
N ASP A 195 -14.52 0.29 13.05
CA ASP A 195 -15.72 -0.11 13.79
C ASP A 195 -16.86 -0.49 12.85
N SER A 196 -17.07 0.27 11.78
CA SER A 196 -18.13 0.00 10.78
C SER A 196 -17.96 -1.37 10.13
N PHE A 197 -16.75 -1.69 9.64
CA PHE A 197 -16.49 -2.98 9.02
C PHE A 197 -16.39 -4.12 10.03
N GLN A 198 -15.85 -3.89 11.23
CA GLN A 198 -15.84 -4.89 12.30
C GLN A 198 -17.26 -5.28 12.74
N ASN A 199 -18.17 -4.31 12.87
CA ASN A 199 -19.57 -4.57 13.20
C ASN A 199 -20.25 -5.40 12.09
N PHE A 200 -19.93 -5.17 10.82
CA PHE A 200 -20.37 -6.06 9.76
C PHE A 200 -19.85 -7.49 9.94
N PHE A 201 -18.55 -7.69 10.12
CA PHE A 201 -17.99 -9.05 10.22
C PHE A 201 -18.42 -9.82 11.48
N THR A 202 -18.76 -9.11 12.57
CA THR A 202 -19.11 -9.74 13.85
C THR A 202 -20.61 -9.85 14.09
N ARG A 203 -21.43 -8.94 13.52
CA ARG A 203 -22.87 -8.82 13.78
C ARG A 203 -23.71 -8.77 12.51
N ASN A 204 -23.10 -8.88 11.33
CA ASN A 204 -23.75 -8.74 10.02
C ASN A 204 -24.48 -7.40 9.85
N ASP A 205 -23.93 -6.33 10.44
CA ASP A 205 -24.48 -4.97 10.35
C ASP A 205 -24.19 -4.30 9.00
N LEU A 206 -24.87 -4.76 7.95
CA LEU A 206 -24.77 -4.20 6.61
C LEU A 206 -25.34 -2.77 6.53
N ALA A 207 -26.38 -2.48 7.32
CA ALA A 207 -27.00 -1.15 7.36
C ALA A 207 -26.02 -0.10 7.89
N GLY A 208 -25.24 -0.43 8.93
CA GLY A 208 -24.17 0.41 9.45
C GLY A 208 -23.10 0.74 8.40
N VAL A 209 -22.64 -0.26 7.64
CA VAL A 209 -21.67 -0.07 6.55
C VAL A 209 -22.21 0.86 5.46
N ILE A 210 -23.46 0.65 5.01
CA ILE A 210 -24.10 1.49 3.99
C ILE A 210 -24.21 2.94 4.50
N HIS A 211 -24.66 3.14 5.75
CA HIS A 211 -24.79 4.47 6.34
C HIS A 211 -23.44 5.19 6.45
N PHE A 212 -22.40 4.47 6.89
CA PHE A 212 -21.03 5.00 6.96
C PHE A 212 -20.52 5.43 5.57
N ALA A 213 -20.73 4.60 4.55
CA ALA A 213 -20.33 4.90 3.18
C ALA A 213 -21.04 6.14 2.62
N ASP A 214 -22.34 6.30 2.87
CA ASP A 214 -23.11 7.47 2.44
C ASP A 214 -22.63 8.76 3.11
N ARG A 215 -22.35 8.70 4.42
CA ARG A 215 -21.73 9.82 5.15
C ARG A 215 -20.36 10.16 4.58
N THR A 216 -19.54 9.15 4.31
CA THR A 216 -18.19 9.32 3.73
C THR A 216 -18.25 9.97 2.35
N LEU A 217 -19.26 9.66 1.53
CA LEU A 217 -19.44 10.26 0.21
C LEU A 217 -19.93 11.73 0.26
N THR A 218 -20.58 12.14 1.35
CA THR A 218 -21.27 13.45 1.43
C THR A 218 -20.36 14.65 1.13
N PRO A 219 -19.14 14.76 1.70
CA PRO A 219 -18.21 15.85 1.39
C PRO A 219 -17.77 15.89 -0.08
N PHE A 220 -17.85 14.76 -0.79
CA PHE A 220 -17.43 14.63 -2.18
C PHE A 220 -18.61 14.76 -3.18
N GLY A 221 -19.79 15.13 -2.69
CA GLY A 221 -21.00 15.32 -3.49
C GLY A 221 -21.98 14.14 -3.45
N GLY A 222 -21.76 13.15 -2.59
CA GLY A 222 -22.66 12.01 -2.41
C GLY A 222 -22.54 10.94 -3.49
N ARG A 223 -23.53 10.04 -3.54
CA ARG A 223 -23.63 9.00 -4.57
C ARG A 223 -23.66 9.60 -5.99
N LEU A 224 -23.16 8.85 -6.97
CA LEU A 224 -23.17 9.22 -8.38
C LEU A 224 -23.46 7.97 -9.22
N PHE A 225 -24.61 7.96 -9.90
CA PHE A 225 -24.92 6.95 -10.92
C PHE A 225 -25.44 7.64 -12.17
N ALA A 226 -26.58 8.33 -12.02
CA ALA A 226 -27.10 9.20 -13.06
C ALA A 226 -26.11 10.35 -13.34
N GLY A 227 -25.76 10.52 -14.61
CA GLY A 227 -24.84 11.57 -15.05
C GLY A 227 -23.36 11.16 -15.10
N TYR A 228 -22.98 9.98 -14.59
CA TYR A 228 -21.63 9.47 -14.83
C TYR A 228 -21.45 9.12 -16.33
N SER A 229 -20.29 9.46 -16.90
CA SER A 229 -19.91 9.12 -18.27
C SER A 229 -18.40 8.94 -18.36
N SER A 230 -17.97 7.82 -18.95
CA SER A 230 -16.56 7.56 -19.29
C SER A 230 -16.16 8.04 -20.68
N LYS A 231 -17.09 8.65 -21.44
CA LYS A 231 -16.81 9.18 -22.78
C LYS A 231 -15.80 10.33 -22.67
N VAL A 232 -14.74 10.26 -23.48
CA VAL A 232 -13.69 11.28 -23.60
C VAL A 232 -14.13 12.38 -24.54
#